data_AF-A0A8T1LC66-F1
#
_entry.id   AF-A0A8T1LC66-F1
#
_cell.length_a   1.000
_cell.length_b   1.000
_cell.length_c   1.000
_cell.angle_alpha   90.00
_cell.angle_beta   90.00
_cell.angle_gamma   90.00
#
_symmetry.space_group_name_H-M   'P 1'
#
loop_
_entity.id
_entity.type
_entity.pdbx_description
1 polymer ?
#
loop_
_entity_poly.entity_id
_entity_poly.type
_entity_poly.pdbx_seq_one_letter_code
_entity_poly.pdbx_strand_id
1 'polypeptide(L)'
;MGSNARGILKCLHARTGKKQQLRDVHNIIQSQKREMRGSKTSAERSVALFEEFCQQDGGNTAKIVVDSVSKVVQLVVFQSARMKRMFQAFCGGCAR
;
A
#
# COMPACT_ATOMS: atom_id res chain seq x y z
N MET A 1 7.08 -11.60 16.96
CA MET A 1 7.45 -13.02 16.81
C MET A 1 6.75 -13.55 15.57
N GLY A 2 7.46 -13.60 14.43
CA GLY A 2 6.92 -14.16 13.18
C GLY A 2 7.14 -15.67 13.13
N SER A 3 6.17 -16.41 12.61
CA SER A 3 6.32 -17.87 12.44
C SER A 3 7.48 -18.16 11.50
N ASN A 4 8.44 -18.99 11.94
CA ASN A 4 9.59 -19.36 11.13
C ASN A 4 9.17 -20.23 9.93
N ALA A 5 10.04 -20.32 8.92
CA ALA A 5 9.78 -21.05 7.68
C ALA A 5 9.24 -22.49 7.90
N ARG A 6 9.73 -23.20 8.91
CA ARG A 6 9.26 -24.55 9.27
C ARG A 6 7.83 -24.55 9.82
N GLY A 7 7.47 -23.57 10.64
CA GLY A 7 6.11 -23.42 11.17
C GLY A 7 5.07 -23.22 10.07
N ILE A 8 5.40 -22.40 9.07
CA ILE A 8 4.52 -22.15 7.91
C ILE A 8 4.31 -23.44 7.11
N LEU A 9 5.38 -24.18 6.81
CA LEU A 9 5.27 -25.44 6.08
C LEU A 9 4.49 -26.51 6.84
N LYS A 10 4.68 -26.61 8.16
CA LYS A 10 3.94 -27.57 9.00
C LYS A 10 2.45 -27.27 9.00
N CYS A 11 2.08 -25.98 9.12
CA CYS A 11 0.68 -25.55 9.03
C CYS A 11 0.07 -25.88 7.66
N LEU A 12 0.79 -25.55 6.59
CA LEU A 12 0.36 -25.84 5.23
C LEU A 12 0.19 -27.34 4.95
N HIS A 13 1.10 -28.18 5.45
CA HIS A 13 0.98 -29.63 5.37
C HIS A 13 -0.24 -30.15 6.12
N ALA A 14 -0.49 -29.68 7.35
CA ALA A 14 -1.65 -30.08 8.13
C ALA A 14 -2.99 -29.72 7.44
N ARG A 15 -3.02 -28.62 6.67
CA ARG A 15 -4.23 -28.16 5.97
C ARG A 15 -4.45 -28.82 4.60
N THR A 16 -3.37 -29.13 3.88
CA THR A 16 -3.45 -29.63 2.50
C THR A 16 -3.13 -31.12 2.35
N GLY A 17 -2.54 -31.75 3.37
CA GLY A 17 -1.99 -33.10 3.33
C GLY A 17 -0.73 -33.24 2.45
N LYS A 18 -0.30 -32.18 1.77
CA LYS A 18 0.81 -32.21 0.81
C LYS A 18 2.09 -31.69 1.45
N LYS A 19 3.22 -32.32 1.13
CA LYS A 19 4.54 -31.82 1.54
C LYS A 19 4.93 -30.69 0.59
N GLN A 20 4.93 -29.46 1.09
CA GLN A 20 5.31 -28.28 0.32
C GLN A 20 6.76 -27.90 0.62
N GLN A 21 7.49 -27.45 -0.38
CA GLN A 21 8.81 -26.85 -0.22
C GLN A 21 8.68 -25.32 -0.11
N LEU A 22 9.71 -24.66 0.45
CA LEU A 22 9.73 -23.20 0.53
C LEU A 22 9.60 -22.53 -0.83
N ARG A 23 10.13 -23.16 -1.89
CA ARG A 23 9.99 -22.70 -3.26
C ARG A 23 8.52 -22.67 -3.71
N ASP A 24 7.73 -23.66 -3.33
CA ASP A 24 6.31 -23.72 -3.69
C ASP A 24 5.52 -22.60 -3.01
N VAL A 25 5.80 -22.37 -1.72
CA VAL A 25 5.21 -21.26 -0.96
C VAL A 25 5.59 -19.91 -1.60
N HIS A 26 6.86 -19.76 -1.96
CA HIS A 26 7.35 -18.56 -2.62
C HIS A 26 6.67 -18.35 -3.98
N ASN A 27 6.53 -19.40 -4.79
CA ASN A 27 5.87 -19.35 -6.08
C ASN A 27 4.39 -18.97 -5.96
N ILE A 28 3.66 -19.53 -4.98
CA ILE A 28 2.25 -19.20 -4.72
C ILE A 28 2.11 -17.74 -4.28
N ILE A 29 2.97 -17.27 -3.37
CA ILE A 29 2.95 -15.85 -2.95
C ILE A 29 3.29 -14.94 -4.13
N GLN A 30 4.26 -15.33 -4.96
CA GLN A 30 4.58 -14.58 -6.17
C GLN A 30 3.43 -14.58 -7.17
N SER A 31 2.77 -15.72 -7.41
CA SER A 31 1.65 -15.81 -8.35
C SER A 31 0.47 -14.97 -7.86
N GLN A 32 0.13 -15.03 -6.57
CA GLN A 32 -0.88 -14.18 -5.96
C GLN A 32 -0.51 -12.70 -6.04
N LYS A 33 0.75 -12.34 -5.77
CA LYS A 33 1.24 -10.96 -5.97
C LYS A 33 1.13 -10.52 -7.44
N ARG A 34 1.39 -11.41 -8.40
CA ARG A 34 1.23 -11.13 -9.84
C ARG A 34 -0.24 -10.99 -10.23
N GLU A 35 -1.11 -11.85 -9.72
CA GLU A 35 -2.56 -11.80 -9.94
C GLU A 35 -3.17 -10.52 -9.36
N MET A 36 -2.82 -10.16 -8.12
CA MET A 36 -3.20 -8.88 -7.51
C MET A 36 -2.62 -7.67 -8.25
N ARG A 37 -1.46 -7.82 -8.91
CA ARG A 37 -0.90 -6.78 -9.79
C ARG A 37 -1.58 -6.73 -11.15
N GLY A 38 -2.13 -7.85 -11.62
CA GLY A 38 -2.82 -7.98 -12.91
C GLY A 38 -4.25 -7.43 -12.89
N SER A 39 -4.91 -7.43 -11.72
CA SER A 39 -6.28 -6.93 -11.58
C SER A 39 -6.39 -5.42 -11.35
N LYS A 40 -5.28 -4.73 -11.01
CA LYS A 40 -5.28 -3.28 -10.73
C LYS A 40 -4.08 -2.58 -11.37
N THR A 41 -4.37 -1.60 -12.22
CA THR A 41 -3.41 -0.68 -12.80
C THR A 41 -2.58 0.03 -11.72
N SER A 42 -1.38 0.51 -12.07
CA SER A 42 -0.56 1.30 -11.15
C SER A 42 -1.30 2.55 -10.65
N ALA A 43 -2.18 3.13 -11.48
CA ALA A 43 -3.07 4.22 -11.09
C ALA A 43 -4.08 3.80 -10.02
N GLU A 44 -4.86 2.74 -10.24
CA GLU A 44 -5.85 2.28 -9.25
C GLU A 44 -5.22 1.93 -7.90
N ARG A 45 -4.01 1.34 -7.92
CA ARG A 45 -3.27 1.05 -6.68
C ARG A 45 -2.79 2.32 -5.98
N SER A 46 -2.32 3.32 -6.74
CA SER A 46 -1.88 4.60 -6.17
C SER A 46 -3.07 5.35 -5.58
N VAL A 47 -4.22 5.35 -6.26
CA VAL A 47 -5.47 5.94 -5.77
C VAL A 47 -5.87 5.31 -4.45
N ALA A 48 -5.97 3.97 -4.38
CA ALA A 48 -6.35 3.28 -3.15
C ALA A 48 -5.40 3.57 -1.98
N LEU A 49 -4.09 3.65 -2.25
CA LEU A 49 -3.08 3.96 -1.22
C LEU A 49 -3.28 5.37 -0.66
N PHE A 50 -3.52 6.37 -1.52
CA PHE A 50 -3.71 7.74 -1.08
C PHE A 50 -5.10 7.99 -0.47
N GLU A 51 -6.11 7.21 -0.84
CA GLU A 51 -7.39 7.15 -0.13
C GLU A 51 -7.21 6.66 1.31
N GLU A 52 -6.48 5.55 1.50
CA GLU A 52 -6.13 5.03 2.83
C GLU A 52 -5.35 6.09 3.63
N PHE A 53 -4.35 6.74 3.00
CA PHE A 53 -3.59 7.82 3.62
C PHE A 53 -4.49 8.97 4.12
N CYS A 54 -5.50 9.35 3.34
CA CYS A 54 -6.47 10.39 3.74
C CYS A 54 -7.37 9.94 4.89
N GLN A 55 -7.61 8.63 5.05
CA GLN A 55 -8.45 8.08 6.12
C GLN A 55 -7.70 7.87 7.44
N GLN A 56 -6.38 7.67 7.41
CA GLN A 56 -5.59 7.37 8.61
C GLN A 56 -5.58 8.50 9.66
N ASP A 57 -5.59 9.76 9.24
CA ASP A 57 -5.69 10.92 10.11
C ASP A 57 -6.66 11.94 9.52
N GLY A 58 -7.59 12.47 10.33
CA GLY A 58 -8.62 13.44 9.94
C GLY A 58 -8.13 14.82 9.44
N GLY A 59 -6.87 14.93 9.00
CA GLY A 59 -6.28 16.11 8.39
C GLY A 59 -5.35 15.81 7.20
N ASN A 60 -5.17 14.54 6.82
CA ASN A 60 -4.42 14.16 5.64
C ASN A 60 -5.23 14.48 4.37
N THR A 61 -4.56 14.96 3.33
CA THR A 61 -5.20 15.23 2.02
C THR A 61 -4.25 14.84 0.90
N ALA A 62 -4.79 14.25 -0.16
CA ALA A 62 -4.06 13.96 -1.38
C ALA A 62 -4.89 14.34 -2.62
N LYS A 63 -4.21 14.74 -3.70
CA LYS A 63 -4.74 14.94 -5.04
C LYS A 63 -3.88 14.15 -6.00
N ILE A 64 -4.53 13.40 -6.89
CA ILE A 64 -3.89 12.53 -7.85
C ILE A 64 -4.41 12.88 -9.23
N VAL A 65 -3.50 13.09 -10.18
CA VAL A 65 -3.84 13.26 -11.59
C VAL A 65 -3.41 11.99 -12.32
N VAL A 66 -4.40 11.32 -12.91
CA VAL A 66 -4.19 10.11 -13.71
C VAL A 66 -4.46 10.47 -15.17
N ASP A 67 -3.53 10.10 -16.04
CA ASP A 67 -3.73 10.23 -17.47
C ASP A 67 -4.86 9.32 -17.94
N SER A 68 -5.85 9.90 -18.61
CA SER A 68 -7.06 9.17 -18.98
C SER A 68 -6.82 8.09 -20.04
N VAL A 69 -5.77 8.24 -20.86
CA VAL A 69 -5.44 7.35 -22.00
C VAL A 69 -4.50 6.23 -21.55
N SER A 70 -3.33 6.58 -21.04
CA SER A 70 -2.28 5.65 -20.60
C SER A 70 -2.54 5.01 -19.25
N LYS A 71 -3.50 5.52 -18.47
CA LYS A 71 -3.81 5.06 -17.10
C LYS A 71 -2.60 5.10 -16.16
N VAL A 72 -1.68 6.04 -16.40
CA VAL A 72 -0.49 6.29 -15.57
C VAL A 72 -0.74 7.49 -14.67
N VAL A 73 -0.24 7.43 -13.44
CA VAL A 73 -0.24 8.57 -12.52
C VAL A 73 0.80 9.58 -12.99
N GLN A 74 0.36 10.81 -13.27
CA GLN A 74 1.25 11.89 -13.72
C GLN A 74 1.68 12.78 -12.55
N LEU A 75 0.78 13.04 -11.61
CA LEU A 75 1.05 13.93 -10.49
C LEU A 75 0.37 13.41 -9.22
N VAL A 76 1.09 13.47 -8.11
CA VAL A 76 0.54 13.30 -6.78
C VAL A 76 0.96 14.49 -5.93
N VAL A 77 -0.01 15.15 -5.32
CA VAL A 77 0.22 16.16 -4.29
C VAL A 77 -0.43 15.65 -3.02
N PHE A 78 0.33 15.54 -1.93
CA PHE A 78 -0.21 15.13 -0.64
C PHE A 78 0.28 16.06 0.47
N GLN A 79 -0.53 16.18 1.51
CA GLN A 79 -0.22 16.92 2.72
C GLN A 79 -0.71 16.13 3.91
N SER A 80 0.21 15.79 4.81
CA SER A 80 -0.17 15.20 6.09
C SER A 80 -0.75 16.25 7.04
N ALA A 81 -1.55 15.80 8.00
CA ALA A 81 -2.03 16.63 9.10
C ALA A 81 -0.87 17.30 9.85
N ARG A 82 0.27 16.59 9.99
CA ARG A 82 1.48 17.13 10.62
C ARG A 82 2.11 18.27 9.80
N MET A 83 2.19 18.13 8.48
CA MET A 83 2.70 19.21 7.61
C MET A 83 1.83 20.47 7.73
N LYS A 84 0.51 20.31 7.76
CA LYS A 84 -0.43 21.42 7.94
C LYS A 84 -0.25 22.11 9.30
N ARG A 85 -0.14 21.33 10.38
CA ARG A 85 0.11 21.88 11.73
C ARG A 85 1.45 22.62 11.80
N MET A 86 2.52 22.05 11.22
CA MET A 86 3.81 22.75 11.16
C MET A 86 3.69 24.05 10.38
N PHE A 87 3.09 24.03 9.20
CA PHE A 87 2.92 25.25 8.40
C PHE A 87 2.12 26.32 9.16
N GLN A 88 1.05 25.96 9.85
CA GLN A 88 0.30 26.89 10.71
C GLN A 88 1.15 27.43 11.87
N ALA A 89 1.97 26.61 12.51
CA ALA A 89 2.82 27.04 13.60
C ALA A 89 3.93 28.01 13.15
N PHE A 90 4.49 27.82 11.96
CA PHE A 90 5.54 28.68 11.41
C PHE A 90 4.98 29.95 10.75
N CYS A 91 3.90 29.84 9.98
CA CYS A 91 3.31 30.99 9.27
C CYS A 91 2.31 31.78 10.11
N GLY A 92 1.73 31.18 11.15
CA GLY A 92 0.84 31.87 12.10
C GLY A 92 1.56 32.85 13.04
N GLY A 93 2.90 32.83 13.06
CA GLY A 93 3.74 33.81 13.77
C GLY A 93 3.96 35.12 13.00
N CYS A 94 3.70 35.17 11.69
CA CYS A 94 3.87 36.39 10.88
C CYS A 94 2.60 37.25 10.77
N ALA A 95 1.47 36.79 11.32
CA ALA A 95 0.20 37.52 11.31
C ALA A 95 -0.09 38.23 12.66
N ARG A 96 0.96 38.56 13.42
CA ARG A 96 0.86 39.35 14.64
C ARG A 96 1.80 40.54 14.62
#